data_AF-A0A2J0MZG9-F1
#
_entry.id   AF-A0A2J0MZG9-F1
#
_cell.length_a   1.000
_cell.length_b   1.000
_cell.length_c   1.000
_cell.angle_alpha   90.00
_cell.angle_beta   90.00
_cell.angle_gamma   90.00
#
_symmetry.space_group_name_H-M   'P 1'
#
loop_
_entity.id
_entity.type
_entity.pdbx_description
1 polymer ?
#
loop_
_entity_poly.entity_id
_entity_poly.type
_entity_poly.pdbx_seq_one_letter_code
_entity_poly.pdbx_strand_id
1 'polypeptide(L)'
;MKGNLKFTLLAIGILAVFFIMGREIVETRAKLKNTRDEITQEKKDKIWLMDELNTARKGLTRADRDLRASNIKLAFVNKKILSLRHGNHKLASEKKGLEYKIALLQEEKKSMEARLHSLSELKKAIRQVKIDLRDDRISRRQEYIRQQKEIEKWETAMGNRGFLTKDGEDYYKPKVSVEVRPADISLNKK
;
A
#
# COMPACT_ATOMS: atom_id res chain seq x y z
N MET A 1 46.14 101.02 79.62
CA MET A 1 45.01 100.41 78.87
C MET A 1 45.37 99.86 77.47
N LYS A 2 46.51 100.20 76.83
CA LYS A 2 46.87 99.72 75.48
C LYS A 2 47.33 98.24 75.39
N GLY A 3 47.76 97.61 76.49
CA GLY A 3 48.20 96.21 76.52
C GLY A 3 47.07 95.18 76.38
N ASN A 4 45.90 95.46 76.96
CA ASN A 4 44.74 94.56 76.93
C ASN A 4 44.09 94.48 75.55
N LEU A 5 44.23 95.53 74.72
CA LEU A 5 43.71 95.56 73.34
C LEU A 5 44.50 94.62 72.41
N LYS A 6 45.81 94.49 72.60
CA LYS A 6 46.65 93.59 71.78
C LYS A 6 46.38 92.11 72.12
N PHE A 7 46.20 91.79 73.41
CA PHE A 7 45.84 90.44 73.84
C PHE A 7 44.44 90.01 73.38
N THR A 8 43.46 90.93 73.42
CA THR A 8 42.11 90.65 72.92
C THR A 8 42.09 90.46 71.39
N LEU A 9 42.83 91.27 70.63
CA LEU A 9 42.96 91.06 69.18
C LEU A 9 43.61 89.72 68.83
N LEU A 10 44.64 89.31 69.57
CA LEU A 10 45.33 88.04 69.37
C LEU A 10 44.43 86.85 69.73
N ALA A 11 43.65 86.94 70.81
CA ALA A 11 42.66 85.92 71.19
C ALA A 11 41.53 85.78 70.14
N ILE A 12 41.02 86.91 69.61
CA ILE A 12 40.02 86.90 68.53
C ILE A 12 40.60 86.28 67.25
N GLY A 13 41.84 86.60 66.89
CA GLY A 13 42.52 86.02 65.74
C GLY A 13 42.67 84.49 65.86
N ILE A 14 43.04 84.00 67.04
CA ILE A 14 43.13 82.55 67.31
C ILE A 14 41.76 81.89 67.20
N LEU A 15 40.71 82.47 67.81
CA LEU A 15 39.35 81.94 67.72
C LEU A 15 38.81 81.93 66.28
N ALA A 16 39.13 82.96 65.48
CA ALA A 16 38.75 83.01 64.08
C ALA A 16 39.41 81.90 63.25
N VAL A 17 40.70 81.63 63.49
CA VAL A 17 41.42 80.53 62.82
C VAL A 17 40.83 79.17 63.21
N PHE A 18 40.53 78.93 64.49
CA PHE A 18 39.88 77.69 64.93
C PHE A 18 38.48 77.53 64.33
N PHE A 19 37.73 78.62 64.17
CA PHE A 19 36.41 78.58 63.53
C PHE A 19 36.49 78.26 62.04
N ILE A 20 37.45 78.86 61.31
CA ILE A 20 37.68 78.59 59.88
C ILE A 20 38.12 77.13 59.69
N MET A 21 39.12 76.68 60.44
CA MET A 21 39.57 75.28 60.39
C MET A 21 38.47 74.31 60.81
N GLY A 22 37.69 74.64 61.84
CA GLY A 22 36.55 73.83 62.28
C GLY A 22 35.49 73.67 61.19
N ARG A 23 35.17 74.75 60.46
CA ARG A 23 34.24 74.72 59.33
C ARG A 23 34.76 73.86 58.17
N GLU A 24 36.04 74.02 57.80
CA GLU A 24 36.68 73.20 56.77
C GLU A 24 36.71 71.70 57.16
N ILE A 25 36.97 71.38 58.43
CA ILE A 25 36.92 70.00 58.94
C ILE A 25 35.50 69.42 58.85
N VAL A 26 34.48 70.21 59.16
CA VAL A 26 33.08 69.76 59.03
C VAL A 26 32.70 69.55 57.57
N GLU A 27 33.09 70.46 56.67
CA GLU A 27 32.80 70.35 55.24
C GLU A 27 33.53 69.16 54.59
N THR A 28 34.80 68.95 54.92
CA THR A 28 35.58 67.79 54.45
C THR A 28 35.00 66.48 54.96
N ARG A 29 34.56 66.41 56.23
CA ARG A 29 33.86 65.23 56.77
C ARG A 29 32.52 64.98 56.07
N ALA A 30 31.76 66.02 55.76
CA ALA A 30 30.51 65.90 55.01
C ALA A 30 30.75 65.36 53.60
N LYS A 31 31.74 65.91 52.88
CA LYS A 31 32.16 65.41 51.57
C LYS A 31 32.63 63.96 51.63
N LEU A 32 33.45 63.60 52.63
CA LEU A 32 33.95 62.24 52.82
C LEU A 32 32.83 61.23 53.15
N LYS A 33 31.78 61.67 53.85
CA LYS A 33 30.60 60.83 54.09
C LYS A 33 29.80 60.63 52.81
N ASN A 34 29.55 61.70 52.05
CA ASN A 34 28.81 61.61 50.78
C ASN A 34 29.53 60.70 49.78
N THR A 35 30.85 60.84 49.61
CA THR A 35 31.62 59.95 48.73
C THR A 35 31.62 58.52 49.22
N ARG A 36 31.64 58.29 50.54
CA ARG A 36 31.51 56.94 51.10
C ARG A 36 30.14 56.34 50.80
N ASP A 37 29.06 57.11 50.94
CA ASP A 37 27.70 56.67 50.65
C ASP A 37 27.53 56.37 49.15
N GLU A 38 28.05 57.22 48.26
CA GLU A 38 28.12 56.98 46.80
C GLU A 38 28.87 55.68 46.48
N ILE A 39 30.07 55.47 47.05
CA ILE A 39 30.84 54.22 46.85
C ILE A 39 30.05 53.01 47.33
N THR A 40 29.29 53.12 48.43
CA THR A 40 28.45 52.00 48.89
C THR A 40 27.28 51.72 47.95
N GLN A 41 26.70 52.76 47.35
CA GLN A 41 25.62 52.63 46.39
C GLN A 41 26.12 52.00 45.10
N GLU A 42 27.23 52.49 44.53
CA GLU A 42 27.84 51.90 43.34
C GLU A 42 28.23 50.44 43.54
N LYS A 43 28.69 50.05 44.73
CA LYS A 43 28.97 48.66 45.06
C LYS A 43 27.72 47.78 45.03
N LYS A 44 26.59 48.28 45.56
CA LYS A 44 25.30 47.56 45.51
C LYS A 44 24.82 47.43 44.06
N ASP A 45 24.89 48.50 43.29
CA ASP A 45 24.47 48.52 41.89
C ASP A 45 25.33 47.58 41.05
N LYS A 46 26.65 47.52 41.30
CA LYS A 46 27.54 46.58 40.65
C LYS A 46 27.20 45.12 40.96
N ILE A 47 26.85 44.81 42.21
CA ILE A 47 26.42 43.45 42.59
C ILE A 47 25.11 43.10 41.89
N TRP A 48 24.15 44.02 41.88
CA TRP A 48 22.86 43.83 41.22
C TRP A 48 23.01 43.62 39.71
N LEU A 49 23.77 44.48 39.02
CA LEU A 49 24.05 44.33 37.59
C LEU A 49 24.77 43.03 37.27
N MET A 50 25.68 42.58 38.15
CA MET A 50 26.38 41.32 37.98
C MET A 50 25.44 40.11 38.13
N ASP A 51 24.48 40.17 39.04
CA ASP A 51 23.46 39.13 39.19
C ASP A 51 22.50 39.09 38.00
N GLU A 52 22.06 40.25 37.52
CA GLU A 52 21.21 40.37 36.33
C GLU A 52 21.91 39.82 35.08
N LEU A 53 23.19 40.18 34.89
CA LEU A 53 24.02 39.67 33.79
C LEU A 53 24.17 38.14 33.87
N ASN A 54 24.39 37.61 35.08
CA ASN A 54 24.48 36.16 35.28
C ASN A 54 23.15 35.46 34.98
N THR A 55 22.03 36.07 35.35
CA THR A 55 20.69 35.54 35.09
C THR A 55 20.36 35.56 33.59
N ALA A 56 20.63 36.67 32.91
CA ALA A 56 20.51 36.79 31.47
C ALA A 56 21.40 35.78 30.73
N ARG A 57 22.65 35.60 31.18
CA ARG A 57 23.58 34.62 30.61
C ARG A 57 23.06 33.19 30.78
N LYS A 58 22.54 32.84 31.96
CA LYS A 58 21.89 31.54 32.18
C LYS A 58 20.68 31.36 31.26
N GLY A 59 19.84 32.39 31.11
CA GLY A 59 18.72 32.40 30.17
C GLY A 59 19.15 32.13 28.73
N LEU A 60 20.18 32.83 28.25
CA LEU A 60 20.74 32.65 26.91
C LEU A 60 21.27 31.23 26.70
N THR A 61 21.98 30.67 27.68
CA THR A 61 22.48 29.28 27.57
C THR A 61 21.36 28.23 27.54
N ARG A 62 20.23 28.48 28.22
CA ARG A 62 19.05 27.61 28.16
C ARG A 62 18.39 27.70 26.79
N ALA A 63 18.17 28.92 26.30
CA ALA A 63 17.59 29.15 24.97
C ALA A 63 18.44 28.53 23.85
N ASP A 64 19.77 28.63 23.91
CA ASP A 64 20.67 27.98 22.94
C ASP A 64 20.54 26.45 22.98
N ARG A 65 20.45 25.85 24.18
CA ARG A 65 20.22 24.40 24.31
C ARG A 65 18.87 23.99 23.74
N ASP A 66 17.81 24.73 24.01
CA ASP A 66 16.46 24.45 23.51
C ASP A 66 16.38 24.61 21.99
N LEU A 67 17.08 25.59 21.43
CA LEU A 67 17.19 25.81 19.99
C LEU A 67 17.94 24.64 19.32
N ARG A 68 19.07 24.20 19.89
CA ARG A 68 19.80 23.02 19.39
C ARG A 68 18.96 21.75 19.48
N ALA A 69 18.26 21.54 20.59
CA ALA A 69 17.38 20.38 20.77
C ALA A 69 16.23 20.38 19.75
N SER A 70 15.63 21.55 19.51
CA SER A 70 14.59 21.74 18.49
C SER A 70 15.11 21.49 17.08
N ASN A 71 16.31 21.98 16.75
CA ASN A 71 16.94 21.72 15.45
C ASN A 71 17.24 20.24 15.21
N ILE A 72 17.68 19.51 16.24
CA ILE A 72 17.88 18.06 16.16
C ILE A 72 16.55 17.34 15.89
N LYS A 73 15.48 17.74 16.59
CA LYS A 73 14.13 17.18 16.36
C LYS A 73 13.63 17.47 14.94
N LEU A 74 13.81 18.70 14.45
CA LEU A 74 13.45 19.08 13.07
C LEU A 74 14.22 18.26 12.04
N ALA A 75 15.53 18.09 12.22
CA ALA A 75 16.35 17.26 11.34
C ALA A 75 15.88 15.79 11.32
N PHE A 76 15.54 15.24 12.49
CA PHE A 76 14.99 13.89 12.59
C PHE A 76 13.65 13.75 11.86
N VAL A 77 12.73 14.69 12.08
CA VAL A 77 11.41 14.70 11.41
C VAL A 77 11.57 14.83 9.90
N ASN A 78 12.45 15.71 9.42
CA ASN A 78 12.74 15.87 7.99
C ASN A 78 13.27 14.57 7.38
N LYS A 79 14.19 13.87 8.07
CA LYS A 79 14.68 12.55 7.62
C LYS A 79 13.54 11.53 7.53
N LYS A 80 12.62 11.52 8.50
CA LYS A 80 11.46 10.62 8.50
C LYS A 80 10.50 10.94 7.35
N ILE A 81 10.26 12.22 7.07
CA ILE A 81 9.43 12.67 5.95
C ILE A 81 10.03 12.22 4.61
N LEU A 82 11.35 12.35 4.43
CA LEU A 82 12.02 11.90 3.21
C LEU A 82 11.92 10.38 3.03
N SER A 83 12.12 9.62 4.10
CA SER A 83 11.95 8.16 4.08
C SER A 83 10.51 7.75 3.72
N LEU A 84 9.50 8.40 4.32
CA LEU A 84 8.09 8.16 4.00
C LEU A 84 7.74 8.54 2.56
N ARG A 85 8.27 9.66 2.04
CA ARG A 85 8.09 10.05 0.63
C ARG A 85 8.68 9.00 -0.30
N HIS A 86 9.87 8.50 -0.01
CA HIS A 86 10.49 7.45 -0.80
C HIS A 86 9.68 6.15 -0.77
N GLY A 87 9.23 5.74 0.43
CA GLY A 87 8.34 4.58 0.60
C GLY A 87 7.02 4.72 -0.18
N ASN A 88 6.37 5.88 -0.10
CA ASN A 88 5.15 6.16 -0.87
C ASN A 88 5.39 6.11 -2.38
N HIS A 89 6.52 6.62 -2.87
CA HIS A 89 6.85 6.55 -4.29
C HIS A 89 7.05 5.11 -4.75
N LYS A 90 7.75 4.29 -3.95
CA LYS A 90 7.93 2.86 -4.23
C LYS A 90 6.59 2.12 -4.28
N LEU A 91 5.73 2.31 -3.27
CA LEU A 91 4.40 1.71 -3.22
C LEU A 91 3.52 2.15 -4.40
N ALA A 92 3.59 3.41 -4.80
CA ALA A 92 2.86 3.92 -5.96
C ALA A 92 3.33 3.25 -7.27
N SER A 93 4.63 3.01 -7.41
CA SER A 93 5.19 2.28 -8.55
C SER A 93 4.76 0.81 -8.55
N GLU A 94 4.83 0.13 -7.41
CA GLU A 94 4.38 -1.25 -7.25
C GLU A 94 2.88 -1.39 -7.56
N LYS A 95 2.06 -0.47 -7.07
CA LYS A 95 0.62 -0.42 -7.36
C LYS A 95 0.36 -0.32 -8.87
N LYS A 96 1.02 0.59 -9.58
CA LYS A 96 0.91 0.71 -11.04
C LYS A 96 1.34 -0.57 -11.76
N GLY A 97 2.41 -1.20 -11.30
CA GLY A 97 2.89 -2.48 -11.85
C GLY A 97 1.88 -3.61 -11.65
N LEU A 98 1.22 -3.68 -10.49
CA LEU A 98 0.16 -4.65 -10.22
C LEU A 98 -1.11 -4.37 -11.03
N GLU A 99 -1.52 -3.11 -11.16
CA GLU A 99 -2.65 -2.70 -12.00
C GLU A 99 -2.44 -3.13 -13.46
N TYR A 100 -1.23 -2.94 -13.99
CA TYR A 100 -0.88 -3.41 -15.33
C TYR A 100 -0.97 -4.94 -15.46
N LYS A 101 -0.43 -5.69 -14.49
CA LYS A 101 -0.52 -7.16 -14.48
C LYS A 101 -1.97 -7.64 -14.41
N ILE A 102 -2.81 -6.99 -13.61
CA ILE A 102 -4.23 -7.33 -13.49
C ILE A 102 -4.93 -7.10 -14.84
N ALA A 103 -4.68 -5.96 -15.49
CA ALA A 103 -5.25 -5.68 -16.80
C ALA A 103 -4.85 -6.74 -17.85
N LEU A 104 -3.57 -7.14 -17.86
CA LEU A 104 -3.07 -8.18 -18.77
C LEU A 104 -3.72 -9.54 -18.51
N LEU A 105 -3.81 -9.97 -17.24
CA LEU A 105 -4.48 -11.22 -16.86
C LEU A 105 -5.98 -11.21 -17.18
N GLN A 106 -6.64 -10.06 -17.08
CA GLN A 106 -8.05 -9.93 -17.49
C GLN A 106 -8.22 -10.13 -18.99
N GLU A 107 -7.30 -9.61 -19.81
CA GLU A 107 -7.35 -9.78 -21.25
C GLU A 107 -7.04 -11.23 -21.66
N GLU A 108 -6.04 -11.85 -21.04
CA GLU A 108 -5.75 -13.28 -21.23
C GLU A 108 -6.95 -14.15 -20.85
N LYS A 109 -7.62 -13.84 -19.74
CA LYS A 109 -8.83 -14.54 -19.32
C LYS A 109 -9.93 -14.44 -20.39
N LYS A 110 -10.23 -13.25 -20.90
CA LYS A 110 -11.23 -13.06 -21.95
C LYS A 110 -10.88 -13.83 -23.23
N SER A 111 -9.61 -13.79 -23.64
CA SER A 111 -9.11 -14.55 -24.79
C SER A 111 -9.31 -16.05 -24.60
N MET A 112 -9.00 -16.58 -23.41
CA MET A 112 -9.21 -18.00 -23.09
C MET A 112 -10.69 -18.37 -23.06
N GLU A 113 -11.55 -17.54 -22.47
CA GLU A 113 -13.00 -17.74 -22.49
C GLU A 113 -13.55 -17.78 -23.92
N ALA A 114 -13.10 -16.88 -24.80
CA ALA A 114 -13.47 -16.88 -26.21
C ALA A 114 -13.03 -18.17 -26.92
N ARG A 115 -11.81 -18.66 -26.64
CA ARG A 115 -11.31 -19.94 -27.18
C ARG A 115 -12.14 -21.13 -26.68
N LEU A 116 -12.50 -21.14 -25.39
CA LEU A 116 -13.35 -22.19 -24.83
C LEU A 116 -14.75 -22.19 -25.45
N HIS A 117 -15.35 -21.02 -25.68
CA HIS A 117 -16.61 -20.90 -26.41
C HIS A 117 -16.49 -21.44 -27.83
N SER A 118 -15.44 -21.07 -28.57
CA SER A 118 -15.20 -21.62 -29.92
C SER A 118 -15.06 -23.16 -29.91
N LEU A 119 -14.36 -23.74 -28.94
CA LEU A 119 -14.25 -25.20 -28.81
C LEU A 119 -15.59 -25.86 -28.52
N SER A 120 -16.43 -25.23 -27.69
CA SER A 120 -17.78 -25.72 -27.42
C SER A 120 -18.67 -25.72 -28.65
N GLU A 121 -18.61 -24.66 -29.48
CA GLU A 121 -19.33 -24.57 -30.74
C GLU A 121 -18.81 -25.58 -31.76
N LEU A 122 -17.49 -25.75 -31.85
CA LEU A 122 -16.88 -26.78 -32.70
C LEU A 122 -17.34 -28.19 -32.30
N LYS A 123 -17.43 -28.47 -31.00
CA LYS A 123 -17.93 -29.75 -30.49
C LYS A 123 -19.40 -29.98 -30.86
N LYS A 124 -20.25 -28.93 -30.84
CA LYS A 124 -21.63 -29.01 -31.32
C LYS A 124 -21.68 -29.29 -32.82
N ALA A 125 -20.88 -28.59 -33.62
CA ALA A 125 -20.80 -28.79 -35.07
C ALA A 125 -20.37 -30.22 -35.42
N ILE A 126 -19.32 -30.75 -34.76
CA ILE A 126 -18.88 -32.15 -34.94
C ILE A 126 -20.00 -33.13 -34.57
N ARG A 127 -20.77 -32.85 -33.51
CA ARG A 127 -21.89 -33.71 -33.11
C ARG A 127 -23.00 -33.71 -34.16
N GLN A 128 -23.34 -32.55 -34.72
CA GLN A 128 -24.33 -32.42 -35.77
C GLN A 128 -23.91 -33.20 -37.02
N VAL A 129 -22.68 -32.97 -37.51
CA VAL A 129 -22.13 -33.70 -38.67
C VAL A 129 -22.16 -35.21 -38.46
N LYS A 130 -21.88 -35.69 -37.23
CA LYS A 130 -21.98 -37.13 -36.92
C LYS A 130 -23.41 -37.67 -36.98
N ILE A 131 -24.40 -36.87 -36.57
CA ILE A 131 -25.82 -37.23 -36.68
C ILE A 131 -26.22 -37.27 -38.15
N ASP A 132 -25.92 -36.22 -38.91
CA ASP A 132 -26.24 -36.12 -40.33
C ASP A 132 -25.63 -37.29 -41.13
N LEU A 133 -24.35 -37.64 -40.87
CA LEU A 133 -23.69 -38.80 -41.50
C LEU A 133 -24.33 -40.14 -41.12
N ARG A 134 -24.88 -40.25 -39.91
CA ARG A 134 -25.58 -41.46 -39.47
C ARG A 134 -26.92 -41.58 -40.17
N ASP A 135 -27.65 -40.49 -40.27
CA ASP A 135 -28.96 -40.43 -40.91
C ASP A 135 -28.84 -40.68 -42.42
N ASP A 136 -27.85 -40.07 -43.08
CA ASP A 136 -27.51 -40.36 -44.49
C ASP A 136 -27.21 -41.85 -44.71
N ARG A 137 -26.44 -42.46 -43.82
CA ARG A 137 -26.11 -43.90 -43.90
C ARG A 137 -27.37 -44.76 -43.76
N ILE A 138 -28.28 -44.39 -42.86
CA ILE A 138 -29.55 -45.11 -42.66
C ILE A 138 -30.44 -44.95 -43.90
N SER A 139 -30.58 -43.74 -44.43
CA SER A 139 -31.36 -43.43 -45.63
C SER A 139 -30.87 -44.23 -46.84
N ARG A 140 -29.56 -44.21 -47.13
CA ARG A 140 -28.97 -45.00 -48.22
C ARG A 140 -29.22 -46.50 -48.06
N ARG A 141 -29.12 -47.02 -46.83
CA ARG A 141 -29.41 -48.43 -46.54
C ARG A 141 -30.87 -48.77 -46.79
N GLN A 142 -31.80 -47.91 -46.37
CA GLN A 142 -33.23 -48.12 -46.62
C GLN A 142 -33.56 -48.08 -48.11
N GLU A 143 -32.94 -47.16 -48.85
CA GLU A 143 -33.11 -47.02 -50.29
C GLU A 143 -32.57 -48.25 -51.05
N TYR A 144 -31.39 -48.74 -50.66
CA TYR A 144 -30.84 -50.00 -51.17
C TYR A 144 -31.77 -51.20 -50.89
N ILE A 145 -32.32 -51.31 -49.68
CA ILE A 145 -33.29 -52.36 -49.33
C ILE A 145 -34.57 -52.23 -50.17
N ARG A 146 -35.05 -51.02 -50.45
CA ARG A 146 -36.21 -50.80 -51.33
C ARG A 146 -35.92 -51.27 -52.75
N GLN A 147 -34.78 -50.87 -53.31
CA GLN A 147 -34.35 -51.29 -54.65
C GLN A 147 -34.21 -52.81 -54.73
N GLN A 148 -33.59 -53.46 -53.74
CA GLN A 148 -33.51 -54.93 -53.70
C GLN A 148 -34.89 -55.58 -53.67
N LYS A 149 -35.83 -55.09 -52.85
CA LYS A 149 -37.20 -55.63 -52.82
C LYS A 149 -37.94 -55.44 -54.14
N GLU A 150 -37.70 -54.35 -54.85
CA GLU A 150 -38.27 -54.14 -56.18
C GLU A 150 -37.69 -55.11 -57.20
N ILE A 151 -36.35 -55.30 -57.20
CA ILE A 151 -35.68 -56.29 -58.04
C ILE A 151 -36.21 -57.70 -57.73
N GLU A 152 -36.29 -58.09 -56.45
CA GLU A 152 -36.85 -59.39 -56.04
C GLU A 152 -38.31 -59.55 -56.50
N LYS A 153 -39.14 -58.49 -56.45
CA LYS A 153 -40.51 -58.53 -56.99
C LYS A 153 -40.53 -58.72 -58.49
N TRP A 154 -39.68 -58.01 -59.23
CA TRP A 154 -39.56 -58.16 -60.68
C TRP A 154 -39.04 -59.54 -61.07
N GLU A 155 -38.03 -60.07 -60.35
CA GLU A 155 -37.53 -61.42 -60.53
C GLU A 155 -38.57 -62.48 -60.16
N THR A 156 -39.40 -62.24 -59.14
CA THR A 156 -40.54 -63.12 -58.80
C THR A 156 -41.64 -63.06 -59.87
N ALA A 157 -41.86 -61.90 -60.49
CA ALA A 157 -42.87 -61.72 -61.54
C ALA A 157 -42.40 -62.24 -62.92
N MET A 158 -41.09 -62.19 -63.22
CA MET A 158 -40.50 -62.70 -64.47
C MET A 158 -40.04 -64.15 -64.36
N GLY A 159 -39.73 -64.62 -63.15
CA GLY A 159 -39.27 -65.97 -62.86
C GLY A 159 -40.43 -66.93 -62.72
N ASN A 160 -40.67 -67.73 -63.75
CA ASN A 160 -41.45 -68.96 -63.65
C ASN A 160 -40.69 -69.98 -62.76
N ARG A 161 -40.78 -69.82 -61.44
CA ARG A 161 -40.26 -70.73 -60.42
C ARG A 161 -41.31 -70.78 -59.31
N GLY A 162 -42.14 -71.80 -59.19
CA GLY A 162 -41.84 -73.20 -59.36
C GLY A 162 -42.51 -73.87 -58.18
N PHE A 163 -43.74 -74.32 -58.39
CA PHE A 163 -44.26 -75.40 -57.56
C PHE A 163 -43.29 -76.56 -57.79
N LEU A 164 -42.48 -76.90 -56.77
CA LEU A 164 -41.81 -78.19 -56.73
C LEU A 164 -42.89 -79.24 -56.44
N THR A 165 -43.72 -79.53 -57.44
CA THR A 165 -44.55 -80.72 -57.45
C THR A 165 -43.62 -81.88 -57.74
N LYS A 166 -43.36 -82.71 -56.72
CA LYS A 166 -42.81 -84.05 -56.90
C LYS A 166 -44.00 -84.99 -56.83
N ASP A 167 -44.30 -85.68 -57.92
CA ASP A 167 -45.38 -86.68 -58.01
C ASP A 167 -46.81 -86.15 -57.77
N GLY A 168 -47.07 -84.86 -58.06
CA GLY A 168 -48.43 -84.31 -58.12
C GLY A 168 -49.01 -83.75 -56.81
N GLU A 169 -48.23 -83.68 -55.72
CA GLU A 169 -48.64 -83.03 -54.47
C GLU A 169 -47.74 -81.82 -54.11
N ASP A 170 -48.35 -80.80 -53.48
CA ASP A 170 -47.69 -79.55 -53.09
C ASP A 170 -46.71 -79.76 -51.93
N TYR A 171 -45.42 -79.54 -52.17
CA TYR A 171 -44.38 -79.70 -51.15
C TYR A 171 -44.23 -78.42 -50.29
N TYR A 172 -44.81 -78.43 -49.09
CA TYR A 172 -44.55 -77.39 -48.09
C TYR A 172 -43.13 -77.52 -47.53
N LYS A 173 -42.29 -76.48 -47.68
CA LYS A 173 -41.02 -76.39 -46.95
C LYS A 173 -41.31 -76.26 -45.44
N PRO A 174 -40.77 -77.13 -44.58
CA PRO A 174 -40.92 -76.95 -43.14
C PRO A 174 -40.19 -75.67 -42.71
N LYS A 175 -40.88 -74.80 -41.96
CA LYS A 175 -40.24 -73.68 -41.26
C LYS A 175 -39.35 -74.26 -40.16
N VAL A 176 -38.04 -74.20 -40.35
CA VAL A 176 -37.08 -74.54 -39.29
C VAL A 176 -36.95 -73.33 -38.37
N SER A 177 -37.42 -73.45 -37.12
CA SER A 177 -37.14 -72.46 -36.07
C SER A 177 -35.78 -72.77 -35.47
N VAL A 178 -34.77 -71.93 -35.76
CA VAL A 178 -33.47 -72.01 -35.10
C VAL A 178 -33.54 -71.16 -33.83
N GLU A 179 -33.74 -71.81 -32.68
CA GLU A 179 -33.49 -71.17 -31.38
C GLU A 179 -31.98 -71.13 -31.13
N VAL A 180 -31.41 -69.93 -31.17
CA VAL A 180 -30.03 -69.69 -30.80
C VAL A 180 -29.96 -69.52 -29.29
N ARG A 181 -29.48 -70.54 -28.56
CA ARG A 181 -29.08 -70.39 -27.15
C ARG A 181 -27.65 -69.87 -27.08
N PRO A 182 -27.38 -68.74 -26.40
CA PRO A 182 -26.01 -68.27 -26.20
C PRO A 182 -25.23 -69.30 -25.37
N ALA A 183 -23.97 -69.52 -25.71
CA ALA A 183 -23.08 -70.35 -24.91
C ALA A 183 -22.78 -69.65 -23.58
N ASP A 184 -22.91 -70.38 -22.47
CA ASP A 184 -22.47 -69.92 -21.15
C ASP A 184 -20.95 -69.80 -21.14
N ILE A 185 -20.45 -68.63 -21.54
CA ILE A 185 -19.06 -68.26 -21.37
C ILE A 185 -18.93 -67.74 -19.94
N SER A 186 -18.81 -68.65 -18.98
CA SER A 186 -18.32 -68.31 -17.65
C SER A 186 -16.85 -67.91 -17.77
N LEU A 187 -16.59 -66.63 -18.00
CA LEU A 187 -15.28 -66.02 -17.83
C LEU A 187 -14.94 -66.07 -16.33
N ASN A 188 -14.29 -67.16 -15.94
CA ASN A 188 -13.72 -67.33 -14.62
C ASN A 188 -12.63 -66.26 -14.45
N LYS A 189 -12.92 -65.23 -13.64
CA LYS A 189 -11.95 -64.25 -13.18
C LYS A 189 -10.89 -64.97 -12.33
N LYS A 190 -9.63 -64.89 -12.75
CA LYS A 190 -8.47 -64.85 -11.87
C LYS A 190 -7.50 -63.81 -12.41
#